data_AF-A0A0D2MKH4-F1
#
_entry.id   AF-A0A0D2MKH4-F1
#
_cell.length_a   1.000
_cell.length_b   1.000
_cell.length_c   1.000
_cell.angle_alpha   90.00
_cell.angle_beta   90.00
_cell.angle_gamma   90.00
#
_symmetry.space_group_name_H-M   'P 1'
#
loop_
_entity.id
_entity.type
_entity.pdbx_description
1 polymer ?
#
loop_
_entity_poly.entity_id
_entity_poly.type
_entity_poly.pdbx_seq_one_letter_code
_entity_poly.pdbx_strand_id
1 'polypeptide(L)'
;MKRPIQMGPFEVTPIRVTHSIPDCCGLIMRSEHGTIVHTGDWKIDEDPVDGEAFDRESFDLLHKEPIALMMSDSTNVLAPGRTTSERTVEAALAARVLGHAGKGRVICTQCFGGTHTAAISSNS
;
A
#
# COMPACT_ATOMS: atom_id res chain seq x y z
N MET A 1 2.46 -0.28 -13.84
CA MET A 1 2.55 0.83 -14.83
C MET A 1 3.74 1.72 -14.45
N LYS A 2 4.92 1.56 -15.09
CA LYS A 2 6.15 2.33 -14.75
C LYS A 2 6.53 3.30 -15.88
N ARG A 3 5.60 4.17 -16.32
CA ARG A 3 5.88 5.09 -17.43
C ARG A 3 6.22 6.47 -16.87
N PRO A 4 7.45 6.99 -17.07
CA PRO A 4 7.79 8.35 -16.70
C PRO A 4 6.93 9.35 -17.50
N ILE A 5 6.45 10.38 -16.82
CA ILE A 5 5.67 11.47 -17.37
C ILE A 5 6.49 12.74 -17.23
N GLN A 6 6.73 13.43 -18.34
CA GLN A 6 7.40 14.73 -18.30
C GLN A 6 6.41 15.84 -17.96
N MET A 7 6.69 16.57 -16.88
CA MET A 7 5.91 17.71 -16.39
C MET A 7 6.83 18.91 -16.19
N GLY A 8 7.06 19.67 -17.26
CA GLY A 8 7.95 20.83 -17.23
C GLY A 8 9.40 20.41 -16.92
N PRO A 9 10.05 20.97 -15.88
CA PRO A 9 11.43 20.60 -15.52
C PRO A 9 11.53 19.28 -14.74
N PHE A 10 10.40 18.61 -14.47
CA PHE A 10 10.35 17.39 -13.68
C PHE A 10 9.98 16.17 -14.53
N GLU A 11 10.78 15.11 -14.40
CA GLU A 11 10.41 13.77 -14.83
C GLU A 11 9.73 13.04 -13.66
N VAL A 12 8.44 12.73 -13.80
CA VAL A 12 7.63 12.13 -12.75
C VAL A 12 7.38 10.65 -13.05
N THR A 13 7.87 9.77 -12.19
CA THR A 13 7.64 8.32 -12.28
C THR A 13 6.74 7.86 -11.14
N PRO A 14 5.54 7.34 -11.42
CA PRO A 14 4.73 6.70 -10.40
C PRO A 14 5.36 5.35 -10.00
N ILE A 15 5.42 5.11 -8.69
CA ILE A 15 5.86 3.84 -8.09
C ILE A 15 4.72 3.21 -7.34
N ARG A 16 4.62 1.88 -7.42
CA ARG A 16 3.56 1.17 -6.70
C ARG A 16 3.91 1.07 -5.22
N VAL A 17 2.95 1.43 -4.38
CA VAL A 17 3.02 1.23 -2.93
C VAL A 17 1.78 0.44 -2.50
N THR A 18 1.92 -0.41 -1.49
CA THR A 18 0.75 -1.10 -0.93
C THR A 18 0.10 -0.22 0.13
N HIS A 19 -1.22 -0.24 0.22
CA HIS A 19 -2.01 0.45 1.24
C HIS A 19 -3.37 -0.27 1.38
N SER A 20 -4.27 0.25 2.20
CA SER A 20 -5.62 -0.28 2.40
C SER A 20 -6.57 -0.12 1.20
N ILE A 21 -6.18 0.70 0.23
CA ILE A 21 -6.92 1.01 -1.00
C ILE A 21 -6.11 0.48 -2.19
N PRO A 22 -6.73 -0.18 -3.18
CA PRO A 22 -6.06 -0.56 -4.43
C PRO A 22 -5.60 0.68 -5.22
N ASP A 23 -4.54 0.53 -6.00
CA ASP A 23 -3.92 1.57 -6.85
C ASP A 23 -3.27 2.76 -6.12
N CYS A 24 -2.89 2.60 -4.86
CA CYS A 24 -2.00 3.55 -4.21
C CYS A 24 -0.64 3.61 -4.93
N CYS A 25 -0.17 4.84 -5.20
CA CYS A 25 1.12 5.08 -5.82
C CYS A 25 1.89 6.18 -5.07
N GLY A 26 3.19 5.97 -4.95
CA GLY A 26 4.15 7.02 -4.67
C GLY A 26 4.61 7.71 -5.96
N LEU A 27 5.29 8.84 -5.82
CA LEU A 27 5.82 9.62 -6.93
C LEU A 27 7.32 9.85 -6.72
N ILE A 28 8.10 9.53 -7.75
CA ILE A 28 9.50 9.95 -7.87
C ILE A 28 9.55 11.09 -8.87
N MET A 29 10.03 12.25 -8.44
CA MET A 29 10.16 13.44 -9.29
C MET A 29 11.65 13.76 -9.45
N ARG A 30 12.17 13.63 -10.66
CA ARG A 30 13.58 13.91 -10.98
C ARG A 30 13.71 15.27 -11.64
N SER A 31 14.71 16.04 -11.22
CA SER A 31 15.06 17.33 -11.81
C SER A 31 16.58 17.48 -11.86
N GLU A 32 17.06 18.51 -12.56
CA GLU A 32 18.49 18.88 -12.55
C GLU A 32 19.04 19.23 -11.16
N HIS A 33 18.17 19.57 -10.21
CA HIS A 33 18.54 19.92 -8.84
C HIS A 33 18.49 18.74 -7.86
N GLY A 34 18.14 17.55 -8.34
CA GLY A 34 18.03 16.33 -7.54
C GLY A 34 16.66 15.66 -7.62
N THR A 35 16.53 14.54 -6.91
CA THR A 35 15.35 13.69 -6.88
C THR A 35 14.51 13.96 -5.64
N ILE A 36 13.20 14.14 -5.82
CA ILE A 36 12.20 14.25 -4.75
C ILE A 36 11.36 12.98 -4.74
N VAL A 37 11.21 12.36 -3.58
CA VAL A 37 10.42 11.14 -3.39
C VAL A 37 9.23 11.45 -2.48
N HIS A 38 8.02 11.18 -2.97
CA HIS A 38 6.79 11.28 -2.19
C HIS A 38 6.17 9.89 -2.08
N THR A 39 6.19 9.28 -0.90
CA THR A 39 5.71 7.89 -0.73
C THR A 39 4.21 7.76 -0.92
N GLY A 40 3.46 8.84 -0.68
CA GLY A 40 2.02 8.75 -0.49
C GLY A 40 1.69 8.05 0.84
N ASP A 41 0.43 7.67 0.99
CA ASP A 41 0.01 6.76 2.06
C ASP A 41 0.43 5.33 1.69
N TRP A 42 1.19 4.68 2.56
CA TRP A 42 1.80 3.40 2.25
C TRP A 42 1.97 2.52 3.49
N LYS A 43 1.96 1.21 3.24
CA LYS A 43 2.40 0.17 4.17
C LYS A 43 3.38 -0.75 3.42
N ILE A 44 4.13 -1.54 4.17
CA ILE A 44 4.93 -2.64 3.61
C ILE A 44 4.13 -3.93 3.84
N ASP A 45 3.29 -4.27 2.87
CA ASP A 45 2.64 -5.59 2.80
C ASP A 45 3.42 -6.47 1.81
N GLU A 46 3.99 -7.56 2.33
CA GLU A 46 4.81 -8.53 1.57
C GLU A 46 3.94 -9.65 0.98
N ASP A 47 2.68 -9.77 1.40
CA ASP A 47 1.71 -10.75 0.92
C ASP A 47 0.31 -10.13 0.79
N PRO A 48 0.14 -9.12 -0.07
CA PRO A 48 -1.16 -8.46 -0.25
C PRO A 48 -2.14 -9.41 -0.95
N VAL A 49 -3.44 -9.21 -0.66
CA VAL A 49 -4.52 -10.06 -1.19
C VAL A 49 -4.63 -9.96 -2.72
N ASP A 50 -4.23 -8.83 -3.30
CA ASP A 50 -4.20 -8.59 -4.75
C ASP A 50 -2.96 -9.15 -5.48
N GLY A 51 -2.01 -9.73 -4.74
CA GLY A 51 -0.80 -10.36 -5.29
C GLY A 51 0.29 -9.39 -5.78
N GLU A 52 0.05 -8.08 -5.70
CA GLU A 52 0.93 -7.05 -6.25
C GLU A 52 1.67 -6.33 -5.11
N ALA A 53 2.77 -6.95 -4.68
CA ALA A 53 3.61 -6.53 -3.57
C ALA A 53 4.25 -5.13 -3.76
N PHE A 54 4.72 -4.57 -2.65
CA PHE A 54 5.47 -3.31 -2.63
C PHE A 54 6.69 -3.37 -3.56
N ASP A 55 6.89 -2.34 -4.40
CA ASP A 55 7.94 -2.28 -5.42
C ASP A 55 9.33 -1.97 -4.82
N ARG A 56 9.85 -2.93 -4.05
CA ARG A 56 11.12 -2.81 -3.31
C ARG A 56 12.32 -2.56 -4.21
N GLU A 57 12.32 -3.16 -5.40
CA GLU A 57 13.41 -2.99 -6.37
C GLU A 57 13.55 -1.52 -6.80
N SER A 58 12.43 -0.83 -7.07
CA SER A 58 12.46 0.59 -7.45
C SER A 58 12.94 1.48 -6.31
N PHE A 59 12.57 1.14 -5.06
CA PHE A 59 13.07 1.84 -3.87
C PHE A 59 14.54 1.56 -3.59
N ASP A 60 15.01 0.33 -3.82
CA ASP A 60 16.44 0.01 -3.69
C ASP A 60 17.24 0.79 -4.75
N LEU A 61 16.75 0.95 -5.98
CA LEU A 61 17.44 1.76 -6.99
C LEU A 61 17.54 3.26 -6.64
N LEU A 62 16.57 3.80 -5.89
CA LEU A 62 16.60 5.20 -5.44
C LEU A 62 17.82 5.53 -4.56
N HIS A 63 18.41 4.55 -3.86
CA HIS A 63 19.60 4.79 -3.04
C HIS A 63 20.81 5.29 -3.87
N LYS A 64 20.81 5.07 -5.19
CA LYS A 64 21.90 5.46 -6.11
C LYS A 64 21.71 6.87 -6.66
N GLU A 65 20.56 7.48 -6.43
CA GLU A 65 20.21 8.80 -6.96
C GLU A 65 20.51 9.91 -5.94
N PRO A 66 20.79 11.14 -6.39
CA PRO A 66 20.93 12.30 -5.51
C PRO A 66 19.56 12.72 -4.98
N ILE A 67 19.10 12.12 -3.88
CA ILE A 67 17.84 12.46 -3.23
C ILE A 67 17.99 13.80 -2.51
N ALA A 68 17.25 14.81 -2.97
CA ALA A 68 17.19 16.13 -2.36
C ALA A 68 16.16 16.18 -1.23
N LEU A 69 15.04 15.46 -1.36
CA LEU A 69 13.94 15.47 -0.40
C LEU A 69 13.13 14.16 -0.44
N MET A 70 12.78 13.63 0.73
CA MET A 70 11.83 12.53 0.88
C MET A 70 10.68 12.95 1.80
N MET A 71 9.45 12.81 1.30
CA MET A 71 8.21 13.06 2.04
C MET A 71 7.52 11.71 2.25
N SER A 72 7.45 11.28 3.51
CA SER A 72 6.83 10.02 3.91
C SER A 72 5.57 10.24 4.73
N ASP A 73 4.61 9.32 4.62
CA ASP A 73 3.51 9.24 5.57
C ASP A 73 4.03 8.98 7.00
N SER A 74 3.38 9.61 7.98
CA SER A 74 3.70 9.56 9.41
C SER A 74 2.54 9.06 10.27
N THR A 75 1.41 8.67 9.64
CA THR A 75 0.16 8.30 10.31
C THR A 75 0.35 7.21 11.37
N ASN A 76 1.24 6.24 11.11
CA ASN A 76 1.47 5.12 12.02
C ASN A 76 2.85 5.15 12.74
N VAL A 77 3.54 6.30 12.77
CA VAL A 77 4.92 6.41 13.30
C VAL A 77 5.02 6.11 14.81
N LEU A 78 3.92 6.25 15.55
CA LEU A 78 3.85 6.03 17.00
C LEU A 78 3.48 4.59 17.38
N ALA A 79 3.07 3.75 16.43
CA ALA A 79 2.72 2.36 16.68
C ALA A 79 3.97 1.46 16.58
N PRO A 80 4.45 0.88 17.69
CA PRO A 80 5.61 0.00 17.65
C PRO A 80 5.24 -1.32 16.96
N GLY A 81 6.12 -1.80 16.08
CA GLY A 81 5.95 -3.07 15.36
C GLY A 81 5.60 -2.88 13.88
N ARG A 82 5.19 -3.97 13.23
CA ARG A 82 4.77 -3.98 11.82
C ARG A 82 3.26 -4.10 11.74
N THR A 83 2.68 -3.43 10.76
CA THR A 83 1.26 -3.62 10.43
C THR A 83 1.11 -5.04 9.89
N THR A 84 0.12 -5.78 10.39
CA THR A 84 -0.17 -7.15 9.95
C THR A 84 -0.70 -7.15 8.52
N SER A 85 -0.29 -8.14 7.72
CA SER A 85 -0.79 -8.33 6.35
C SER A 85 -2.31 -8.56 6.34
N GLU A 86 -2.96 -8.08 5.30
CA GLU A 86 -4.39 -8.28 5.08
C GLU A 86 -4.80 -9.76 4.98
N ARG A 87 -3.93 -10.63 4.47
CA ARG A 87 -4.19 -12.08 4.44
C ARG A 87 -4.37 -12.66 5.85
N THR A 88 -3.66 -12.11 6.84
CA THR A 88 -3.82 -12.54 8.23
C THR A 88 -5.20 -12.16 8.77
N VAL A 89 -5.72 -11.00 8.36
CA VAL A 89 -7.07 -10.54 8.72
C VAL A 89 -8.13 -11.39 8.05
N GLU A 90 -7.97 -11.73 6.77
CA GLU A 90 -8.85 -12.63 6.03
C GLU A 90 -8.94 -14.00 6.71
N ALA A 91 -7.79 -14.63 7.03
CA ALA A 91 -7.74 -15.93 7.68
C ALA A 91 -8.40 -15.91 9.08
N ALA A 92 -8.16 -14.86 9.86
CA ALA A 92 -8.77 -14.69 11.18
C ALA A 92 -10.29 -14.52 11.09
N LEU A 93 -10.77 -13.73 10.11
CA LEU A 93 -12.19 -13.53 9.87
C LEU A 93 -12.87 -14.84 9.41
N ALA A 94 -12.27 -15.55 8.44
CA ALA A 94 -12.75 -16.83 7.95
C ALA A 94 -12.86 -17.86 9.10
N ALA A 95 -11.83 -17.96 9.94
CA ALA A 95 -11.85 -18.86 11.09
C ALA A 95 -12.98 -18.54 12.07
N ARG A 96 -13.27 -17.26 12.31
CA ARG A 96 -14.36 -16.83 13.22
C ARG A 96 -15.74 -17.07 12.63
N VAL A 97 -15.92 -16.86 11.32
CA VAL A 97 -17.18 -17.13 10.62
C VAL A 97 -17.43 -18.63 10.51
N LEU A 98 -16.45 -19.41 10.07
CA LEU A 98 -16.55 -20.87 9.96
C LEU A 98 -16.72 -21.53 11.33
N GLY A 99 -16.02 -21.03 12.35
CA GLY A 99 -16.15 -21.48 13.74
C GLY A 99 -17.51 -21.20 14.38
N HIS A 100 -18.33 -20.32 13.78
CA HIS A 100 -19.69 -20.05 14.23
C HIS A 100 -20.67 -21.20 13.91
N ALA A 101 -20.27 -22.15 13.03
CA ALA A 101 -21.02 -23.37 12.71
C ALA A 101 -22.52 -23.16 12.42
N GLY A 102 -22.89 -22.00 11.85
CA GLY A 102 -24.27 -21.64 11.54
C GLY A 102 -25.18 -21.35 12.75
N LYS A 103 -24.63 -21.17 13.96
CA LYS A 103 -25.43 -20.90 15.18
C LYS A 103 -25.82 -19.42 15.29
N GLY A 104 -26.60 -18.93 14.33
CA GLY A 104 -27.15 -17.58 14.34
C GLY A 104 -26.67 -16.70 13.17
N ARG A 105 -26.77 -15.38 13.35
CA ARG A 105 -26.41 -14.38 12.34
C ARG A 105 -25.07 -13.74 12.69
N VAL A 106 -24.17 -13.63 11.71
CA VAL A 106 -22.96 -12.81 11.81
C VAL A 106 -23.24 -11.47 11.14
N ILE A 107 -23.01 -10.37 11.85
CA ILE A 107 -23.12 -9.00 11.32
C ILE A 107 -21.73 -8.39 11.33
N CYS A 108 -21.21 -8.10 10.15
CA CYS A 108 -19.93 -7.41 9.97
C CYS A 108 -20.20 -5.96 9.57
N THR A 109 -19.71 -5.01 10.36
CA THR A 109 -19.75 -3.59 10.02
C THR A 109 -18.38 -3.16 9.54
N GLN A 110 -18.31 -2.59 8.34
CA GLN A 110 -17.11 -1.90 7.87
C GLN A 110 -17.29 -0.42 8.14
N CYS A 111 -16.40 0.14 8.96
CA CYS A 111 -16.21 1.58 9.02
C CYS A 111 -15.29 1.95 7.87
N PHE A 112 -15.59 3.03 7.14
CA PHE A 112 -14.95 3.46 5.88
C PHE A 112 -15.51 2.76 4.62
N GLY A 113 -16.58 3.34 4.06
CA GLY A 113 -17.22 2.86 2.85
C GLY A 113 -16.33 2.98 1.62
N GLY A 114 -16.17 1.89 0.88
CA GLY A 114 -15.58 1.84 -0.46
C GLY A 114 -14.04 1.92 -0.55
N THR A 115 -13.35 2.31 0.51
CA THR A 115 -11.89 2.46 0.51
C THR A 115 -11.16 1.16 0.89
N HIS A 116 -11.68 0.34 1.81
CA HIS A 116 -11.07 -0.94 2.17
C HIS A 116 -11.59 -2.11 1.32
N THR A 117 -11.27 -2.14 0.03
CA THR A 117 -11.67 -3.22 -0.88
C THR A 117 -10.86 -4.50 -0.70
N ALA A 118 -9.62 -4.41 -0.20
CA ALA A 118 -8.72 -5.55 -0.08
C ALA A 118 -9.18 -6.62 0.95
N ALA A 119 -10.06 -6.26 1.88
CA ALA A 119 -10.65 -7.20 2.84
C ALA A 119 -11.82 -8.03 2.27
N ILE A 120 -12.33 -7.72 1.07
CA ILE A 120 -13.57 -8.32 0.50
C ILE A 120 -13.33 -9.01 -0.84
N SER A 121 -12.11 -9.03 -1.39
CA SER A 121 -11.86 -9.73 -2.66
C SER A 121 -11.79 -11.25 -2.45
N SER A 122 -12.95 -11.87 -2.21
CA SER A 122 -13.13 -13.31 -2.41
C SER A 122 -13.18 -13.56 -3.91
N ASN A 123 -12.21 -14.34 -4.40
CA ASN A 123 -12.14 -14.85 -5.76
C ASN A 123 -13.52 -15.43 -6.18
N SER A 124 -14.12 -14.86 -7.21
CA SER A 124 -15.24 -15.44 -7.96
C SER A 124 -14.73 -16.44 -8.99
#